data_AF-K9W5D9-F1
#
_entry.id   AF-K9W5D9-F1
#
_cell.length_a   1.000
_cell.length_b   1.000
_cell.length_c   1.000
_cell.angle_alpha   90.00
_cell.angle_beta   90.00
_cell.angle_gamma   90.00
#
_symmetry.space_group_name_H-M   'P 1'
#
loop_
_entity.id
_entity.type
_entity.pdbx_description
1 polymer ?
#
loop_
_entity_poly.entity_id
_entity_poly.type
_entity_poly.pdbx_seq_one_letter_code
_entity_poly.pdbx_strand_id
1 'polypeptide(L)' 'MTREKTLRIRLDEKEWQKLHTYADNKGVAMSHIIREYIRRLPQVMIKNQDEPE' A
#
# COMPACT_ATOMS: atom_id res chain seq x y z
N MET A 1 -7.93 2.13 14.21
CA MET A 1 -6.51 1.70 14.27
C MET A 1 -5.67 2.72 13.53
N THR A 2 -4.80 3.40 14.27
CA THR A 2 -3.86 4.40 13.76
C THR A 2 -2.86 3.72 12.81
N ARG A 3 -2.67 4.28 11.62
CA ARG A 3 -1.71 3.76 10.63
C ARG A 3 -0.38 4.48 10.83
N GLU A 4 0.46 3.94 11.72
CA GLU A 4 1.68 4.62 12.17
C GLU A 4 2.89 4.31 11.28
N LYS A 5 2.85 3.20 10.52
CA LYS A 5 3.95 2.79 9.65
C LYS A 5 3.89 3.51 8.29
N THR A 6 5.01 4.10 7.87
CA THR A 6 5.16 4.77 6.56
C THR A 6 5.90 3.86 5.58
N LEU A 7 5.37 3.71 4.37
CA LEU A 7 6.01 2.98 3.27
C LEU A 7 6.53 4.00 2.24
N ARG A 8 7.85 4.02 2.01
CA ARG A 8 8.49 4.85 0.98
C ARG A 8 9.04 3.95 -0.12
N ILE A 9 8.55 4.14 -1.35
CA ILE A 9 8.94 3.34 -2.52
C ILE A 9 9.61 4.27 -3.52
N ARG A 10 10.69 3.81 -4.15
CA ARG A 10 11.28 4.46 -5.32
C ARG A 10 10.69 3.81 -6.56
N LEU A 11 10.20 4.63 -7.48
CA LEU A 11 9.61 4.20 -8.75
C LEU A 11 10.40 4.82 -9.88
N ASP A 12 10.44 4.15 -11.02
CA ASP A 12 10.87 4.78 -12.25
C ASP A 12 9.76 5.68 -12.85
N GLU A 13 10.10 6.43 -13.90
CA GLU A 13 9.17 7.36 -14.57
C GLU A 13 7.93 6.65 -15.12
N LYS A 14 8.10 5.45 -15.67
CA LYS A 14 7.01 4.69 -16.31
C LYS A 14 6.04 4.15 -15.25
N GLU A 15 6.57 3.62 -14.16
CA GLU A 15 5.82 3.15 -13.00
C GLU A 15 5.05 4.29 -12.35
N TRP A 16 5.70 5.44 -12.18
CA TRP A 16 5.07 6.65 -11.64
C TRP A 16 3.88 7.09 -12.51
N GLN A 17 4.09 7.26 -13.81
CA GLN A 17 3.03 7.68 -14.73
C GLN A 17 1.86 6.68 -14.75
N LYS A 18 2.16 5.38 -14.76
CA LYS A 18 1.14 4.33 -14.72
C LYS A 18 0.30 4.42 -13.45
N LEU A 19 0.96 4.60 -12.29
CA LEU A 19 0.27 4.73 -11.00
C LEU A 19 -0.54 6.02 -10.92
N HIS A 20 0.00 7.13 -11.41
CA HIS A 20 -0.66 8.44 -11.45
C HIS A 20 -1.93 8.39 -12.31
N THR A 21 -1.79 7.93 -13.55
CA THR A 21 -2.90 7.84 -14.50
C THR A 21 -4.02 6.94 -13.98
N TYR A 22 -3.67 5.81 -13.37
CA TYR A 22 -4.67 4.90 -12.80
C TYR A 22 -5.39 5.50 -11.58
N ALA A 23 -4.66 6.23 -10.74
CA ALA A 23 -5.20 6.91 -9.56
C ALA A 23 -6.16 8.04 -9.98
N ASP A 24 -5.75 8.86 -10.95
CA ASP A 24 -6.56 9.95 -11.52
C ASP A 24 -7.85 9.43 -12.16
N ASN A 25 -7.75 8.38 -12.99
CA ASN A 25 -8.91 7.77 -13.63
C ASN A 25 -9.93 7.22 -12.63
N LYS A 26 -9.49 6.83 -11.43
CA LYS A 26 -10.35 6.38 -10.33
C LYS A 26 -10.80 7.51 -9.40
N GLY A 27 -10.25 8.72 -9.53
CA GLY A 27 -10.51 9.83 -8.61
C GLY A 27 -10.01 9.57 -7.19
N VAL A 28 -8.94 8.79 -7.01
CA VAL A 28 -8.39 8.44 -5.69
C VAL A 28 -6.90 8.76 -5.62
N ALA A 29 -6.36 8.89 -4.41
CA ALA A 29 -4.91 9.03 -4.23
C ALA A 29 -4.16 7.74 -4.61
N MET A 30 -2.93 7.86 -5.13
CA MET A 30 -2.04 6.72 -5.41
C MET A 30 -1.87 5.78 -4.21
N SER A 31 -1.81 6.34 -2.99
CA SER A 31 -1.71 5.56 -1.76
C SER A 31 -2.92 4.65 -1.53
N HIS A 32 -4.10 5.03 -2.05
CA HIS A 32 -5.30 4.20 -2.01
C HIS A 32 -5.14 2.97 -2.90
N ILE A 33 -4.57 3.14 -4.09
CA ILE A 33 -4.27 2.04 -5.01
C ILE A 33 -3.34 1.02 -4.34
N ILE A 34 -2.23 1.49 -3.76
CA ILE A 34 -1.30 0.61 -3.04
C ILE A 34 -2.01 -0.12 -1.89
N ARG A 35 -2.87 0.58 -1.14
CA ARG A 35 -3.66 -0.02 -0.05
C ARG A 35 -4.65 -1.07 -0.55
N GLU A 36 -5.29 -0.88 -1.71
CA GLU A 36 -6.16 -1.90 -2.31
C GLU A 36 -5.36 -3.16 -2.65
N TYR A 37 -4.18 -3.03 -3.23
CA TYR A 37 -3.32 -4.17 -3.52
C TYR A 37 -2.89 -4.89 -2.25
N ILE A 38 -2.48 -4.15 -1.20
CA ILE A 38 -2.13 -4.73 0.11
C ILE A 38 -3.31 -5.51 0.69
N ARG A 39 -4.55 -5.01 0.58
CA ARG A 39 -5.75 -5.70 1.07
C ARG A 39 -6.08 -6.99 0.31
N ARG A 40 -5.65 -7.10 -0.94
CA ARG A 40 -5.85 -8.29 -1.78
C ARG A 40 -4.77 -9.35 -1.57
N LEU A 41 -3.69 -9.03 -0.85
CA LEU A 41 -2.69 -10.02 -0.51
C LEU A 41 -3.35 -11.14 0.33
N PRO A 42 -2.93 -12.40 0.13
CA PRO A 42 -3.41 -13.48 0.98
C PRO A 42 -3.10 -13.13 2.44
N GLN A 43 -4.04 -13.42 3.33
CA GLN A 43 -3.79 -13.29 4.76
C GLN A 43 -2.76 -14.35 5.15
N VAL A 44 -1.49 -13.96 5.08
CA VAL A 44 -0.44 -14.68 5.77
C VAL A 44 -0.78 -14.51 7.25
N MET A 45 -0.96 -15.61 7.98
CA MET A 45 -1.19 -15.54 9.43
C MET A 45 0.00 -14.80 10.06
N ILE A 46 -0.15 -13.50 10.30
CA ILE A 46 0.85 -12.69 10.99
C ILE A 46 0.70 -13.09 12.46
N LYS A 47 1.55 -14.02 12.94
CA LYS A 47 1.72 -14.21 14.37
C LYS A 47 2.30 -12.90 14.91
N ASN A 48 1.50 -12.16 15.67
CA ASN A 48 1.97 -10.97 16.36
C ASN A 48 3.09 -11.41 17.32
N GLN A 49 4.32 -10.95 17.10
CA GLN A 49 5.48 -11.21 17.96
C GLN A 49 5.56 -10.17 19.11
N ASP A 50 4.43 -9.73 19.62
CA ASP A 50 4.34 -8.67 20.65
C ASP A 50 3.57 -9.17 21.89
N GLU A 51 3.82 -10.40 22.33
CA GLU A 51 3.51 -10.84 23.70
C GLU A 51 4.83 -10.92 24.49
N PRO A 52 5.09 -10.00 25.44
CA PRO A 52 6.18 -10.18 26.40
C PRO A 52 5.77 -11.27 27.41
N GLU A 53 6.62 -12.29 27.55
CA GLU A 53 6.59 -13.24 28.69
C GLU A 53 6.96 -12.56 30.01
#